data_AF-A0A7S2UXU9-F1
#
_entry.id   AF-A0A7S2UXU9-F1
#
_cell.length_a   1.000
_cell.length_b   1.000
_cell.length_c   1.000
_cell.angle_alpha   90.00
_cell.angle_beta   90.00
_cell.angle_gamma   90.00
#
_symmetry.space_group_name_H-M   'P 1'
#
loop_
_entity.id
_entity.type
_entity.pdbx_description
1 polymer ?
#
loop_
_entity_poly.entity_id
_entity_poly.type
_entity_poly.pdbx_seq_one_letter_code
_entity_poly.pdbx_strand_id
1 'polypeptide(L)'
;METSPGGHLIVDNFCRTTHYSGDIFAAGDVACFPLELEGGEMVNHSHVQNAREMAQFVAQCMADPLYESTANTPSAVQERAASVGNRGQPFQPVPSFYSRVLELHWNFYGIAQGEPVVLDLEHYEERKRFGVFWLRDNRVVGAFLEGGTAEEHEILRDVAVSRPEVRSIKMFRRADLQEFLDNPRFLAPDSLEPGDFAAETHSNIMHEVFHGFEIKPGSSRVKLEHLEPIMKELGADWNKTELAEAYRALDPHGLGVVSYNVFCQWWTN
;
A
#
# COMPACT_ATOMS: atom_id res chain seq x y z
N MET A 1 -1.39 32.79 10.30
CA MET A 1 -1.16 31.52 9.58
C MET A 1 -0.71 30.51 10.61
N GLU A 2 -1.31 29.35 10.60
CA GLU A 2 -1.01 28.25 11.51
C GLU A 2 0.09 27.38 10.94
N THR A 3 0.84 26.73 11.82
CA THR A 3 1.94 25.84 11.45
C THR A 3 1.74 24.47 12.09
N SER A 4 2.15 23.42 11.39
CA SER A 4 2.22 22.07 11.95
C SER A 4 3.28 22.02 13.06
N PRO A 5 3.32 20.95 13.88
CA PRO A 5 4.37 20.77 14.90
C PRO A 5 5.80 20.83 14.32
N GLY A 6 5.98 20.47 13.05
CA GLY A 6 7.25 20.56 12.33
C GLY A 6 7.62 21.96 11.82
N GLY A 7 6.78 22.97 12.05
CA GLY A 7 7.02 24.36 11.63
C GLY A 7 6.63 24.67 10.18
N HIS A 8 5.92 23.78 9.50
CA HIS A 8 5.43 23.98 8.13
C HIS A 8 4.08 24.69 8.14
N LEU A 9 3.81 25.57 7.17
CA LEU A 9 2.53 26.25 7.01
C LEU A 9 1.44 25.23 6.68
N ILE A 10 0.39 25.19 7.50
CA ILE A 10 -0.77 24.35 7.22
C ILE A 10 -1.54 24.96 6.05
N VAL A 11 -1.81 24.13 5.05
CA VAL A 11 -2.65 24.47 3.91
C VAL A 11 -3.76 23.45 3.72
N ASP A 12 -4.85 23.89 3.09
CA ASP A 12 -5.91 22.99 2.67
C ASP A 12 -5.58 22.23 1.37
N ASN A 13 -6.51 21.40 0.91
CA ASN A 13 -6.45 20.69 -0.36
C ASN A 13 -6.29 21.58 -1.61
N PHE A 14 -6.40 22.91 -1.48
CA PHE A 14 -6.17 23.87 -2.56
C PHE A 14 -4.91 24.71 -2.33
N CYS A 15 -4.04 24.27 -1.42
CA CYS A 15 -2.79 24.92 -1.05
C CYS A 15 -2.97 26.31 -0.42
N ARG A 16 -4.16 26.64 0.10
CA ARG A 16 -4.44 27.90 0.80
C ARG A 16 -4.04 27.78 2.26
N THR A 17 -3.35 28.78 2.77
CA THR A 17 -3.01 28.87 4.19
C THR A 17 -4.25 29.17 5.03
N THR A 18 -4.14 29.02 6.35
CA THR A 18 -5.19 29.39 7.31
C THR A 18 -5.35 30.91 7.53
N HIS A 19 -4.74 31.75 6.68
CA HIS A 19 -4.95 33.20 6.78
C HIS A 19 -6.41 33.56 6.46
N TYR A 20 -7.01 34.45 7.25
CA TYR A 20 -8.44 34.77 7.17
C TYR A 20 -8.88 35.36 5.82
N SER A 21 -7.96 35.93 5.03
CA SER A 21 -8.29 36.45 3.71
C SER A 21 -8.68 35.35 2.71
N GLY A 22 -8.20 34.12 2.90
CA GLY A 22 -8.37 33.05 1.90
C GLY A 22 -7.45 33.18 0.67
N ASP A 23 -6.71 34.28 0.57
CA ASP A 23 -5.93 34.66 -0.62
C ASP A 23 -4.40 34.45 -0.48
N ILE A 24 -3.97 33.79 0.60
CA ILE A 24 -2.56 33.49 0.84
C ILE A 24 -2.34 31.99 0.70
N PHE A 25 -1.44 31.61 -0.20
CA PHE A 25 -1.08 30.23 -0.51
C PHE A 25 0.33 29.90 -0.03
N ALA A 26 0.62 28.62 0.15
CA ALA A 26 1.98 28.10 0.34
C ALA A 26 2.21 26.88 -0.53
N ALA A 27 3.43 26.70 -1.03
CA ALA A 27 3.81 25.60 -1.91
C ALA A 27 5.21 25.06 -1.60
N GLY A 28 5.46 23.80 -1.95
CA GLY A 28 6.75 23.14 -1.76
C GLY A 28 7.09 22.86 -0.29
N ASP A 29 8.37 22.91 0.06
CA ASP A 29 8.93 22.45 1.35
C ASP A 29 8.27 23.11 2.58
N VAL A 30 7.77 24.33 2.43
CA VAL A 30 7.14 25.07 3.55
C VAL A 30 5.70 24.64 3.80
N ALA A 31 5.05 23.91 2.87
CA ALA A 31 3.63 23.60 2.95
C ALA A 31 3.37 22.22 3.56
N CYS A 32 2.41 22.16 4.47
CA CYS A 32 1.87 20.94 5.05
C CYS A 32 0.42 20.80 4.62
N PHE A 33 0.09 19.75 3.86
CA PHE A 33 -1.18 19.59 3.16
C PHE A 33 -1.80 18.21 3.45
N PRO A 34 -3.13 18.07 3.41
CA PRO A 34 -3.79 16.78 3.57
C PRO A 34 -3.61 15.91 2.32
N LEU A 35 -3.22 14.65 2.49
CA LEU A 35 -3.00 13.70 1.39
C LEU A 35 -3.98 12.51 1.48
N GLU A 36 -4.82 12.34 0.45
CA GLU A 36 -5.83 11.27 0.38
C GLU A 36 -5.22 9.87 0.38
N LEU A 37 -4.04 9.69 -0.23
CA LEU A 37 -3.30 8.43 -0.16
C LEU A 37 -3.03 8.03 1.31
N GLU A 38 -2.86 8.99 2.22
CA GLU A 38 -2.68 8.73 3.65
C GLU A 38 -3.98 8.94 4.45
N GLY A 39 -5.15 8.78 3.83
CA GLY A 39 -6.43 8.93 4.51
C GLY A 39 -6.78 10.37 4.89
N GLY A 40 -6.15 11.35 4.25
CA GLY A 40 -6.34 12.78 4.53
C GLY A 40 -5.41 13.32 5.63
N GLU A 41 -4.45 12.53 6.10
CA GLU A 41 -3.45 12.98 7.06
C GLU A 41 -2.62 14.15 6.52
N MET A 42 -2.25 15.05 7.42
CA MET A 42 -1.44 16.22 7.11
C MET A 42 0.02 15.81 6.90
N VAL A 43 0.51 15.92 5.67
CA VAL A 43 1.88 15.54 5.30
C VAL A 43 2.71 16.75 4.89
N ASN A 44 4.03 16.59 4.94
CA ASN A 44 4.98 17.51 4.33
C ASN A 44 6.00 16.69 3.54
N HIS A 45 6.29 17.13 2.31
CA HIS A 45 7.21 16.44 1.40
C HIS A 45 8.22 17.42 0.81
N SER A 46 9.47 17.34 1.25
CA SER A 46 10.61 18.09 0.69
C SER A 46 11.10 17.46 -0.63
N HIS A 47 10.19 17.26 -1.58
CA HIS A 47 10.46 16.62 -2.87
C HIS A 47 10.41 17.67 -3.98
N VAL A 48 11.36 17.63 -4.92
CA VAL A 48 11.37 18.55 -6.06
C VAL A 48 10.13 18.40 -6.95
N GLN A 49 9.60 17.18 -7.07
CA GLN A 49 8.34 16.92 -7.77
C GLN A 49 7.17 17.62 -7.08
N ASN A 50 7.00 17.42 -5.76
CA ASN A 50 5.99 18.11 -4.97
C ASN A 50 6.06 19.63 -5.13
N ALA A 51 7.25 20.23 -5.02
CA ALA A 51 7.42 21.68 -5.19
C ALA A 51 6.96 22.18 -6.57
N ARG A 52 7.28 21.44 -7.66
CA ARG A 52 6.89 21.80 -9.03
C ARG A 52 5.38 21.69 -9.24
N GLU A 53 4.80 20.55 -8.87
CA GLU A 53 3.37 20.28 -9.07
C GLU A 53 2.51 21.22 -8.21
N MET A 54 2.89 21.42 -6.94
CA MET A 54 2.17 22.32 -6.04
C MET A 54 2.24 23.77 -6.53
N ALA A 55 3.40 24.23 -7.03
CA ALA A 55 3.51 25.58 -7.61
C ALA A 55 2.64 25.76 -8.86
N GLN A 56 2.60 24.76 -9.75
CA GLN A 56 1.73 24.79 -10.93
C GLN A 56 0.25 24.81 -10.52
N PHE A 57 -0.13 23.97 -9.55
CA PHE A 57 -1.49 23.89 -9.03
C PHE A 57 -1.93 25.22 -8.37
N VAL A 58 -1.07 25.81 -7.53
CA VAL A 58 -1.33 27.12 -6.91
C VAL A 58 -1.51 28.21 -7.95
N ALA A 59 -0.65 28.26 -8.97
CA ALA A 59 -0.76 29.24 -10.05
C ALA A 59 -2.09 29.10 -10.81
N GLN A 60 -2.56 27.88 -11.03
CA GLN A 60 -3.87 27.61 -11.65
C GLN A 60 -5.01 28.09 -10.74
N CYS A 61 -4.93 27.82 -9.43
CA CYS A 61 -5.93 28.29 -8.46
C CYS A 61 -6.02 29.82 -8.42
N MET A 62 -4.88 30.51 -8.45
CA MET A 62 -4.83 31.98 -8.45
C MET A 62 -5.35 32.60 -9.75
N ALA A 63 -5.20 31.90 -10.88
CA ALA A 63 -5.61 32.38 -12.20
C ALA A 63 -7.08 32.09 -12.53
N ASP A 64 -7.80 31.33 -11.69
CA ASP A 64 -9.19 30.98 -11.93
C ASP A 64 -10.10 32.22 -11.79
N PRO A 65 -10.87 32.64 -12.80
CA PRO A 65 -11.78 33.79 -12.69
C PRO A 65 -12.87 33.65 -11.62
N LEU A 66 -13.17 32.44 -11.15
CA LEU A 66 -14.08 32.21 -10.03
C LEU A 66 -13.45 32.55 -8.66
N TYR A 67 -12.15 32.83 -8.65
CA TYR A 67 -11.36 33.22 -7.48
C TYR A 67 -11.79 34.60 -6.91
N GLU A 68 -12.16 35.57 -7.76
CA GLU A 68 -12.53 36.93 -7.31
C GLU A 68 -13.92 37.02 -6.64
N SER A 69 -14.76 35.97 -6.68
CA SER A 69 -16.21 36.12 -6.50
C SER A 69 -16.82 35.67 -5.16
N THR A 70 -16.12 34.94 -4.26
CA THR A 70 -16.82 34.34 -3.10
C THR A 70 -16.22 34.64 -1.74
N ALA A 71 -16.86 35.58 -1.03
CA ALA A 71 -16.72 35.81 0.40
C ALA A 71 -16.83 34.51 1.22
N ASN A 72 -16.05 34.43 2.30
CA ASN A 72 -15.99 33.34 3.28
C ASN A 72 -17.34 33.08 3.96
N THR A 73 -18.24 32.36 3.30
CA THR A 73 -19.46 31.80 3.93
C THR A 73 -19.41 30.27 3.88
N PRO A 74 -19.86 29.58 4.96
CA PRO A 74 -19.85 28.11 5.01
C PRO A 74 -20.60 27.44 3.86
N SER A 75 -21.64 28.09 3.31
CA SER A 75 -22.42 27.59 2.18
C SER A 75 -21.62 27.54 0.86
N ALA A 76 -20.68 28.47 0.66
CA ALA A 76 -19.81 28.50 -0.52
C ALA A 76 -18.79 27.36 -0.52
N VAL A 77 -18.41 26.84 0.65
CA VAL A 77 -17.51 25.67 0.78
C VAL A 77 -18.16 24.40 0.25
N GLN A 78 -19.48 24.27 0.42
CA GLN A 78 -20.25 23.11 -0.04
C GLN A 78 -20.58 23.17 -1.54
N GLU A 79 -20.87 24.36 -2.08
CA GLU A 79 -21.13 24.56 -3.51
C GLU A 79 -19.87 24.42 -4.39
N ARG A 80 -18.68 24.70 -3.84
CA ARG A 80 -17.37 24.47 -4.47
C ARG A 80 -17.10 23.01 -4.85
N ALA A 81 -17.69 22.05 -4.14
CA ALA A 81 -17.51 20.62 -4.41
C ALA A 81 -18.44 20.08 -5.52
N ALA A 82 -19.53 20.79 -5.83
CA ALA A 82 -20.59 20.32 -6.71
C ALA A 82 -20.52 20.90 -8.14
N SER A 83 -19.82 22.02 -8.32
CA SER A 83 -19.50 22.55 -9.65
C SER A 83 -18.05 22.27 -9.96
N VAL A 84 -17.80 21.75 -11.16
CA VAL A 84 -16.53 21.77 -11.91
C VAL A 84 -15.98 20.38 -12.22
N GLY A 85 -16.23 19.93 -13.45
CA GLY A 85 -15.48 18.84 -14.08
C GLY A 85 -14.03 19.27 -14.33
N ASN A 86 -13.09 18.49 -13.78
CA ASN A 86 -11.62 18.59 -13.95
C ASN A 86 -10.90 19.92 -13.62
N ARG A 87 -11.56 20.94 -13.07
CA ARG A 87 -10.95 22.22 -12.62
C ARG A 87 -11.27 22.59 -11.16
N GLY A 88 -11.66 21.61 -10.35
CA GLY A 88 -11.94 21.76 -8.91
C GLY A 88 -11.43 20.59 -8.08
N GLN A 89 -10.49 19.82 -8.63
CA GLN A 89 -9.92 18.67 -7.93
C GLN A 89 -8.91 19.13 -6.88
N PRO A 90 -8.92 18.51 -5.68
CA PRO A 90 -7.93 18.79 -4.65
C PRO A 90 -6.51 18.43 -5.14
N PHE A 91 -5.51 19.10 -4.58
CA PHE A 91 -4.11 18.78 -4.81
C PHE A 91 -3.77 17.42 -4.18
N GLN A 92 -3.73 16.37 -5.01
CA GLN A 92 -3.44 14.99 -4.61
C GLN A 92 -2.27 14.42 -5.41
N PRO A 93 -1.03 14.84 -5.11
CA PRO A 93 0.15 14.33 -5.81
C PRO A 93 0.42 12.88 -5.41
N VAL A 94 1.01 12.11 -6.32
CA VAL A 94 1.67 10.85 -5.95
C VAL A 94 3.06 11.21 -5.43
N PRO A 95 3.39 10.95 -4.15
CA PRO A 95 4.71 11.29 -3.64
C PRO A 95 5.78 10.56 -4.45
N SER A 96 6.76 11.30 -4.96
CA SER A 96 7.88 10.70 -5.69
C SER A 96 9.20 11.33 -5.30
N PHE A 97 10.24 10.51 -5.30
CA PHE A 97 11.60 10.94 -5.06
C PHE A 97 12.54 10.14 -5.95
N TYR A 98 13.69 10.71 -6.29
CA TYR A 98 14.70 10.03 -7.08
C TYR A 98 16.08 10.55 -6.71
N SER A 99 17.10 9.75 -6.99
CA SER A 99 18.48 10.18 -6.88
C SER A 99 19.36 9.48 -7.90
N ARG A 100 20.51 10.08 -8.15
CA ARG A 100 21.57 9.50 -8.98
C ARG A 100 22.91 9.72 -8.32
N VAL A 101 23.68 8.65 -8.17
CA VAL A 101 25.01 8.69 -7.58
C VAL A 101 25.90 7.65 -8.24
N LEU A 102 26.99 8.10 -8.87
CA LEU A 102 27.83 7.24 -9.72
C LEU A 102 26.98 6.59 -10.82
N GLU A 103 26.99 5.26 -10.90
CA GLU A 103 26.21 4.47 -11.85
C GLU A 103 24.80 4.15 -11.35
N LEU A 104 24.52 4.44 -10.07
CA LEU A 104 23.22 4.19 -9.45
C LEU A 104 22.22 5.27 -9.85
N HIS A 105 21.02 4.85 -10.20
CA HIS A 105 19.89 5.70 -10.50
C HIS A 105 18.60 4.98 -10.11
N TRP A 106 17.90 5.58 -9.15
CA TRP A 106 16.69 5.00 -8.62
C TRP A 106 15.57 6.01 -8.53
N ASN A 107 14.35 5.49 -8.66
CA ASN A 107 13.13 6.21 -8.44
C ASN A 107 12.31 5.52 -7.35
N PHE A 108 11.58 6.33 -6.60
CA PHE A 108 10.65 5.91 -5.58
C PHE A 108 9.31 6.61 -5.77
N TYR A 109 8.22 5.87 -5.57
CA TYR A 109 6.84 6.36 -5.62
C TYR A 109 6.05 5.84 -4.42
N GLY A 110 5.16 6.67 -3.87
CA GLY A 110 4.27 6.30 -2.77
C GLY A 110 4.88 6.54 -1.38
N ILE A 111 4.65 5.61 -0.46
CA ILE A 111 4.89 5.79 0.97
C ILE A 111 5.84 4.71 1.49
N ALA A 112 6.99 5.13 2.02
CA ALA A 112 8.02 4.24 2.54
C ALA A 112 7.75 3.86 4.01
N GLN A 113 6.54 3.36 4.30
CA GLN A 113 6.12 2.92 5.63
C GLN A 113 5.47 1.54 5.56
N GLY A 114 5.73 0.72 6.57
CA GLY A 114 5.29 -0.68 6.61
C GLY A 114 6.46 -1.65 6.44
N GLU A 115 6.14 -2.89 6.09
CA GLU A 115 7.14 -3.97 5.93
C GLU A 115 7.76 -3.92 4.53
N PRO A 116 9.10 -3.76 4.41
CA PRO A 116 9.77 -3.78 3.12
C PRO A 116 9.92 -5.21 2.59
N VAL A 117 9.65 -5.38 1.29
CA VAL A 117 9.92 -6.59 0.51
C VAL A 117 10.91 -6.25 -0.60
N VAL A 118 12.04 -6.94 -0.61
CA VAL A 118 13.12 -6.75 -1.57
C VAL A 118 13.05 -7.86 -2.61
N LEU A 119 13.10 -7.49 -3.89
CA LEU A 119 13.14 -8.42 -5.03
C LEU A 119 14.45 -8.25 -5.80
N ASP A 120 15.00 -9.37 -6.28
CA ASP A 120 16.15 -9.46 -7.18
C ASP A 120 17.49 -8.89 -6.69
N LEU A 121 17.60 -8.44 -5.43
CA LEU A 121 18.84 -7.85 -4.91
C LEU A 121 20.04 -8.81 -4.97
N GLU A 122 19.80 -10.11 -4.76
CA GLU A 122 20.82 -11.16 -4.86
C GLU A 122 21.41 -11.32 -6.26
N HIS A 123 20.71 -10.85 -7.30
CA HIS A 123 21.16 -10.86 -8.71
C HIS A 123 21.67 -9.49 -9.17
N TYR A 124 21.87 -8.53 -8.26
CA TYR A 124 22.23 -7.16 -8.60
C TYR A 124 23.53 -7.04 -9.41
N GLU A 125 24.55 -7.87 -9.12
CA GLU A 125 25.81 -7.81 -9.85
C GLU A 125 25.67 -8.14 -11.34
N GLU A 126 24.68 -8.97 -11.70
CA GLU A 126 24.42 -9.42 -13.05
C GLU A 126 23.39 -8.52 -13.76
N ARG A 127 22.30 -8.18 -13.05
CA ARG A 127 21.16 -7.45 -13.62
C ARG A 127 21.28 -5.93 -13.47
N LYS A 128 22.10 -5.44 -12.54
CA LYS A 128 22.25 -4.02 -12.16
C LYS A 128 20.93 -3.32 -11.87
N ARG A 129 19.99 -4.06 -11.29
CA ARG A 129 18.66 -3.61 -10.88
C ARG A 129 18.15 -4.44 -9.71
N PHE A 130 17.28 -3.85 -8.89
CA PHE A 130 16.52 -4.54 -7.84
C PHE A 130 15.35 -3.64 -7.42
N GLY A 131 14.32 -4.24 -6.82
CA GLY A 131 13.12 -3.54 -6.36
C GLY A 131 12.96 -3.62 -4.85
N VAL A 132 12.36 -2.58 -4.26
CA VAL A 132 11.90 -2.61 -2.86
C VAL A 132 10.47 -2.09 -2.79
N PHE A 133 9.59 -2.83 -2.14
CA PHE A 133 8.17 -2.54 -2.04
C PHE A 133 7.74 -2.51 -0.58
N TRP A 134 7.01 -1.48 -0.15
CA TRP A 134 6.53 -1.34 1.22
C TRP A 134 5.10 -1.84 1.31
N LEU A 135 4.85 -2.80 2.21
CA LEU A 135 3.52 -3.30 2.52
C LEU A 135 2.98 -2.71 3.80
N ARG A 136 1.76 -2.18 3.71
CA ARG A 136 0.96 -1.76 4.87
C ARG A 136 -0.46 -2.23 4.64
N ASP A 137 -1.04 -2.90 5.64
CA ASP A 137 -2.39 -3.48 5.57
C ASP A 137 -2.59 -4.36 4.32
N ASN A 138 -1.63 -5.27 4.08
CA ASN A 138 -1.56 -6.17 2.92
C ASN A 138 -1.56 -5.46 1.56
N ARG A 139 -1.32 -4.15 1.47
CA ARG A 139 -1.24 -3.42 0.21
C ARG A 139 0.15 -2.86 -0.03
N VAL A 140 0.59 -2.86 -1.28
CA VAL A 140 1.82 -2.18 -1.68
C VAL A 140 1.55 -0.67 -1.68
N VAL A 141 2.12 0.05 -0.71
CA VAL A 141 1.91 1.50 -0.54
C VAL A 141 3.07 2.33 -1.06
N GLY A 142 4.24 1.72 -1.25
CA GLY A 142 5.43 2.37 -1.78
C GLY A 142 6.25 1.42 -2.64
N ALA A 143 6.91 1.95 -3.66
CA ALA A 143 7.68 1.19 -4.62
C ALA A 143 8.97 1.93 -4.99
N PHE A 144 10.08 1.23 -4.91
CA PHE A 144 11.43 1.68 -5.25
C PHE A 144 11.98 0.77 -6.34
N LEU A 145 12.67 1.36 -7.32
CA LEU A 145 13.37 0.62 -8.37
C LEU A 145 14.70 1.30 -8.69
N GLU A 146 15.78 0.54 -8.55
CA GLU A 146 17.11 0.86 -9.08
C GLU A 146 17.24 0.26 -10.48
N GLY A 147 17.84 1.01 -11.42
CA GLY A 147 18.14 0.50 -12.76
C GLY A 147 16.91 0.27 -13.65
N GLY A 148 15.79 0.94 -13.35
CA GLY A 148 14.53 0.79 -14.09
C GLY A 148 14.40 1.63 -15.36
N THR A 149 13.56 1.19 -16.29
CA THR A 149 13.20 1.98 -17.49
C THR A 149 12.12 3.03 -17.18
N ALA A 150 11.87 3.93 -18.13
CA ALA A 150 10.80 4.92 -18.01
C ALA A 150 9.41 4.26 -17.90
N GLU A 151 9.17 3.19 -18.64
CA GLU A 151 7.92 2.43 -18.62
C GLU A 151 7.72 1.75 -17.26
N GLU A 152 8.77 1.15 -16.71
CA GLU A 152 8.72 0.51 -15.39
C GLU A 152 8.49 1.54 -14.28
N HIS A 153 9.04 2.74 -14.42
CA HIS A 153 8.77 3.83 -13.48
C HIS A 153 7.31 4.31 -13.51
N GLU A 154 6.64 4.29 -14.67
CA GLU A 154 5.21 4.56 -14.73
C GLU A 154 4.39 3.42 -14.10
N ILE A 155 4.80 2.16 -14.27
CA ILE A 155 4.20 1.03 -13.55
C ILE A 155 4.31 1.23 -12.03
N LEU A 156 5.47 1.66 -11.53
CA LEU A 156 5.65 1.94 -10.09
C LEU A 156 4.75 3.07 -9.59
N ARG A 157 4.56 4.13 -10.40
CA ARG A 157 3.62 5.20 -10.09
C ARG A 157 2.19 4.66 -9.97
N ASP A 158 1.77 3.82 -10.91
CA ASP A 158 0.46 3.19 -10.91
C ASP A 158 0.28 2.23 -9.72
N VAL A 159 1.33 1.51 -9.32
CA VAL A 159 1.34 0.68 -8.10
C VAL A 159 1.11 1.55 -6.86
N ALA A 160 1.80 2.69 -6.73
CA ALA A 160 1.65 3.59 -5.59
C ALA A 160 0.22 4.17 -5.45
N VAL A 161 -0.47 4.36 -6.59
CA VAL A 161 -1.86 4.86 -6.64
C VAL A 161 -2.87 3.73 -6.41
N SER A 162 -2.75 2.63 -7.15
CA SER A 162 -3.71 1.52 -7.14
C SER A 162 -3.60 0.64 -5.89
N ARG A 163 -2.46 0.71 -5.20
CA ARG A 163 -2.15 0.00 -3.96
C ARG A 163 -2.59 -1.47 -4.00
N PRO A 164 -2.00 -2.27 -4.91
CA PRO A 164 -2.41 -3.65 -5.09
C PRO A 164 -2.26 -4.43 -3.79
N GLU A 165 -3.23 -5.29 -3.55
CA GLU A 165 -3.23 -6.17 -2.39
C GLU A 165 -2.31 -7.37 -2.63
N VAL A 166 -1.70 -7.88 -1.57
CA VAL A 166 -0.76 -8.98 -1.58
C VAL A 166 -1.23 -10.00 -0.55
N ARG A 167 -1.70 -11.15 -1.05
CA ARG A 167 -2.19 -12.27 -0.23
C ARG A 167 -1.12 -12.85 0.68
N SER A 168 0.11 -12.97 0.16
CA SER A 168 1.20 -13.64 0.85
C SER A 168 2.51 -12.88 0.69
N ILE A 169 2.96 -12.26 1.78
CA ILE A 169 4.29 -11.62 1.82
C ILE A 169 5.42 -12.63 1.57
N LYS A 170 5.24 -13.90 1.95
CA LYS A 170 6.21 -14.96 1.70
C LYS A 170 6.34 -15.25 0.20
N MET A 171 5.22 -15.31 -0.53
CA MET A 171 5.26 -15.42 -1.99
C MET A 171 5.87 -14.17 -2.61
N PHE A 172 5.51 -12.99 -2.12
CA PHE A 172 6.04 -11.76 -2.68
C PHE A 172 7.56 -11.69 -2.56
N ARG A 173 8.14 -12.09 -1.42
CA ARG A 173 9.60 -12.18 -1.21
C ARG A 173 10.32 -13.17 -2.13
N ARG A 174 9.59 -14.06 -2.81
CA ARG A 174 10.13 -15.06 -3.73
C ARG A 174 9.78 -14.76 -5.19
N ALA A 175 9.02 -13.71 -5.43
CA ALA A 175 8.66 -13.26 -6.77
C ALA A 175 9.91 -12.78 -7.52
N ASP A 176 9.92 -13.02 -8.83
CA ASP A 176 10.87 -12.32 -9.70
C ASP A 176 10.39 -10.86 -9.90
N LEU A 177 11.31 -9.92 -9.90
CA LEU A 177 10.98 -8.51 -10.07
C LEU A 177 10.24 -8.25 -11.38
N GLN A 178 10.65 -8.89 -12.49
CA GLN A 178 10.01 -8.69 -13.79
C GLN A 178 8.58 -9.24 -13.79
N GLU A 179 8.34 -10.38 -13.17
CA GLU A 179 6.99 -10.95 -13.01
C GLU A 179 6.06 -9.97 -12.28
N PHE A 180 6.55 -9.34 -11.19
CA PHE A 180 5.79 -8.31 -10.49
C PHE A 180 5.53 -7.07 -11.36
N LEU A 181 6.53 -6.60 -12.11
CA LEU A 181 6.36 -5.42 -12.97
C LEU A 181 5.40 -5.70 -14.13
N ASP A 182 5.42 -6.90 -14.71
CA ASP A 182 4.52 -7.31 -15.78
C ASP A 182 3.06 -7.40 -15.32
N ASN A 183 2.83 -7.83 -14.07
CA ASN A 183 1.50 -7.87 -13.47
C ASN A 183 1.54 -7.54 -11.96
N PRO A 184 1.46 -6.26 -11.55
CA PRO A 184 1.56 -5.88 -10.13
C PRO A 184 0.43 -6.39 -9.23
N ARG A 185 -0.61 -7.01 -9.81
CA ARG A 185 -1.76 -7.61 -9.12
C ARG A 185 -1.69 -9.14 -9.09
N PHE A 186 -0.60 -9.76 -9.53
CA PHE A 186 -0.54 -11.22 -9.61
C PHE A 186 -0.67 -11.94 -8.25
N LEU A 187 -0.35 -11.25 -7.15
CA LEU A 187 -0.55 -11.73 -5.78
C LEU A 187 -1.80 -11.17 -5.11
N ALA A 188 -2.67 -10.49 -5.87
CA ALA A 188 -3.97 -10.09 -5.35
C ALA A 188 -4.76 -11.33 -4.94
N PRO A 189 -5.50 -11.28 -3.83
CA PRO A 189 -6.42 -12.36 -3.49
C PRO A 189 -7.46 -12.50 -4.60
N ASP A 190 -7.94 -13.73 -4.80
CA ASP A 190 -9.01 -14.01 -5.74
C ASP A 190 -10.27 -13.19 -5.37
N SER A 191 -11.10 -12.89 -6.38
CA SER A 191 -12.41 -12.30 -6.14
C SER A 191 -13.27 -13.28 -5.35
N LEU A 192 -13.48 -12.99 -4.06
CA LEU A 192 -14.29 -13.81 -3.16
C LEU A 192 -15.77 -13.49 -3.33
N GLU A 193 -16.62 -14.51 -3.39
CA GLU A 193 -18.06 -14.33 -3.25
C GLU A 193 -18.41 -14.00 -1.78
N PRO A 194 -19.58 -13.40 -1.48
CA PRO A 194 -19.99 -13.12 -0.11
C PRO A 194 -20.00 -14.39 0.76
N GLY A 195 -19.03 -14.50 1.68
CA GLY A 195 -18.85 -15.65 2.57
C GLY A 195 -17.55 -16.43 2.34
N ASP A 196 -16.85 -16.19 1.23
CA ASP A 196 -15.53 -16.79 0.98
C ASP A 196 -14.41 -15.96 1.65
N PHE A 197 -13.27 -16.60 1.92
CA PHE A 197 -12.07 -15.97 2.48
C PHE A 197 -10.84 -16.26 1.60
N ALA A 198 -9.83 -15.39 1.66
CA ALA A 198 -8.64 -15.50 0.80
C ALA A 198 -7.67 -16.59 1.31
N ALA A 199 -7.96 -17.87 1.04
CA ALA A 199 -7.18 -19.01 1.51
C ALA A 199 -6.02 -19.40 0.58
N GLU A 200 -4.75 -19.34 1.01
CA GLU A 200 -3.64 -19.89 0.22
C GLU A 200 -3.83 -21.40 0.00
N THR A 201 -4.01 -21.84 -1.25
CA THR A 201 -4.30 -23.25 -1.62
C THR A 201 -3.16 -23.94 -2.37
N HIS A 202 -2.06 -23.24 -2.67
CA HIS A 202 -0.92 -23.86 -3.34
C HIS A 202 -0.22 -24.86 -2.42
N SER A 203 -0.19 -26.12 -2.84
CA SER A 203 0.30 -27.27 -2.06
C SER A 203 1.72 -27.09 -1.51
N ASN A 204 2.63 -26.46 -2.25
CA ASN A 204 4.00 -26.19 -1.80
C ASN A 204 4.04 -25.22 -0.61
N ILE A 205 3.20 -24.19 -0.60
CA ILE A 205 3.16 -23.20 0.48
C ILE A 205 2.45 -23.76 1.71
N MET A 206 1.31 -24.42 1.49
CA MET A 206 0.61 -25.13 2.56
C MET A 206 1.54 -26.12 3.26
N HIS A 207 2.31 -26.90 2.50
CA HIS A 207 3.27 -27.85 3.03
C HIS A 207 4.37 -27.14 3.83
N GLU A 208 4.94 -26.06 3.31
CA GLU A 208 6.00 -25.32 4.00
C GLU A 208 5.53 -24.72 5.33
N VAL A 209 4.37 -24.04 5.32
CA VAL A 209 3.79 -23.46 6.54
C VAL A 209 3.50 -24.56 7.54
N PHE A 210 2.79 -25.62 7.14
CA PHE A 210 2.44 -26.72 8.03
C PHE A 210 3.68 -27.43 8.60
N HIS A 211 4.71 -27.65 7.77
CA HIS A 211 5.97 -28.26 8.18
C HIS A 211 6.68 -27.44 9.26
N GLY A 212 6.55 -26.11 9.25
CA GLY A 212 7.10 -25.22 10.27
C GLY A 212 6.57 -25.45 11.70
N PHE A 213 5.42 -26.11 11.84
CA PHE A 213 4.73 -26.33 13.12
C PHE A 213 4.63 -27.81 13.53
N GLU A 214 5.32 -28.70 12.82
CA GLU A 214 5.26 -30.14 13.10
C GLU A 214 5.68 -30.48 14.54
N ILE A 215 4.99 -31.44 15.15
CA ILE A 215 5.31 -31.95 16.50
C ILE A 215 6.73 -32.54 16.51
N LYS A 216 7.09 -33.23 15.42
CA LYS A 216 8.43 -33.76 15.15
C LYS A 216 8.70 -33.63 13.65
N PRO A 217 9.95 -33.34 13.23
CA PRO A 217 10.30 -33.30 11.82
C PRO A 217 9.91 -34.59 11.10
N GLY A 218 9.16 -34.46 10.00
CA GLY A 218 8.65 -35.57 9.19
C GLY A 218 7.42 -36.28 9.77
N SER A 219 6.80 -35.74 10.82
CA SER A 219 5.59 -36.35 11.41
C SER A 219 4.33 -36.08 10.60
N SER A 220 4.32 -35.02 9.77
CA SER A 220 3.13 -34.51 9.06
C SER A 220 1.94 -34.30 9.98
N ARG A 221 2.20 -33.95 11.25
CA ARG A 221 1.20 -33.71 12.29
C ARG A 221 1.55 -32.47 13.10
N VAL A 222 0.56 -31.63 13.33
CA VAL A 222 0.65 -30.44 14.18
C VAL A 222 -0.32 -30.57 15.35
N LYS A 223 -0.06 -29.85 16.43
CA LYS A 223 -1.04 -29.72 17.52
C LYS A 223 -2.17 -28.78 17.11
N LEU A 224 -3.35 -29.01 17.67
CA LEU A 224 -4.54 -28.16 17.44
C LEU A 224 -4.26 -26.67 17.76
N GLU A 225 -3.48 -26.39 18.81
CA GLU A 225 -3.08 -25.03 19.21
C GLU A 225 -2.23 -24.27 18.17
N HIS A 226 -1.64 -24.98 17.21
CA HIS A 226 -0.84 -24.38 16.13
C HIS A 226 -1.64 -24.15 14.85
N LEU A 227 -2.93 -24.52 14.80
CA LEU A 227 -3.73 -24.33 13.58
C LEU A 227 -4.07 -22.85 13.32
N GLU A 228 -4.44 -22.07 14.34
CA GLU A 228 -4.67 -20.62 14.18
C GLU A 228 -3.49 -19.89 13.51
N PRO A 229 -2.23 -20.00 14.01
CA PRO A 229 -1.10 -19.35 13.34
C PRO A 229 -0.84 -19.90 11.93
N ILE A 230 -1.02 -21.20 11.68
CA ILE A 230 -0.92 -21.78 10.33
C ILE A 230 -1.93 -21.14 9.37
N MET A 231 -3.20 -21.08 9.79
CA MET A 231 -4.30 -20.56 8.97
C MET A 231 -4.12 -19.06 8.71
N LYS A 232 -3.64 -18.32 9.71
CA LYS A 232 -3.28 -16.90 9.58
C LYS A 232 -2.12 -16.69 8.61
N GLU A 233 -1.11 -17.56 8.65
CA GLU A 233 -0.01 -17.53 7.68
C GLU A 233 -0.46 -17.89 6.25
N LEU A 234 -1.56 -18.63 6.11
CA LEU A 234 -2.19 -18.96 4.84
C LEU A 234 -3.27 -17.95 4.41
N GLY A 235 -3.39 -16.81 5.10
CA GLY A 235 -4.26 -15.71 4.70
C GLY A 235 -5.68 -15.71 5.28
N ALA A 236 -6.00 -16.60 6.22
CA ALA A 236 -7.27 -16.50 6.94
C ALA A 236 -7.22 -15.47 8.07
N ASP A 237 -8.23 -14.62 8.13
CA ASP A 237 -8.49 -13.70 9.25
C ASP A 237 -9.83 -14.06 9.89
N TRP A 238 -9.82 -15.02 10.80
CA TRP A 238 -11.03 -15.55 11.42
C TRP A 238 -11.32 -14.94 12.78
N ASN A 239 -12.61 -14.82 13.08
CA ASN A 239 -13.08 -14.51 14.41
C ASN A 239 -13.11 -15.77 15.31
N LYS A 240 -13.33 -15.56 16.62
CA LYS A 240 -13.32 -16.65 17.61
C LYS A 240 -14.34 -17.75 17.35
N THR A 241 -15.47 -17.42 16.72
CA THR A 241 -16.54 -18.38 16.41
C THR A 241 -16.12 -19.28 15.26
N GLU A 242 -15.63 -18.70 14.17
CA GLU A 242 -15.12 -19.40 13.00
C GLU A 242 -13.96 -20.34 13.36
N LEU A 243 -13.02 -19.85 14.17
CA LEU A 243 -11.90 -20.66 14.66
C LEU A 243 -12.37 -21.87 15.47
N ALA A 244 -13.40 -21.70 16.31
CA ALA A 244 -13.97 -22.78 17.11
C ALA A 244 -14.73 -23.81 16.26
N GLU A 245 -15.25 -23.42 15.10
CA GLU A 245 -15.88 -24.33 14.13
C GLU A 245 -14.82 -25.09 13.34
N ALA A 246 -13.77 -24.41 12.87
CA ALA A 246 -12.64 -25.04 12.20
C ALA A 246 -11.94 -26.08 13.09
N TYR A 247 -11.71 -25.77 14.37
CA TYR A 247 -11.15 -26.74 15.32
C TYR A 247 -12.03 -27.98 15.49
N ARG A 248 -13.37 -27.81 15.53
CA ARG A 248 -14.31 -28.93 15.60
C ARG A 248 -14.31 -29.78 14.33
N ALA A 249 -14.14 -29.15 13.16
CA ALA A 249 -14.09 -29.84 11.89
C ALA A 249 -12.79 -30.62 11.68
N LEU A 250 -11.66 -30.05 12.09
CA LEU A 250 -10.32 -30.63 11.91
C LEU A 250 -9.97 -31.69 12.97
N ASP A 251 -10.57 -31.62 14.15
CA ASP A 251 -10.38 -32.59 15.24
C ASP A 251 -11.73 -33.04 15.85
N PRO A 252 -12.58 -33.76 15.08
CA PRO A 252 -13.92 -34.15 15.53
C PRO A 252 -13.90 -35.13 16.72
N HIS A 253 -12.75 -35.74 17.00
CA HIS A 253 -12.58 -36.73 18.06
C HIS A 253 -11.80 -36.20 19.27
N GLY A 254 -11.36 -34.93 19.25
CA GLY A 254 -10.64 -34.32 20.37
C GLY A 254 -9.27 -34.95 20.66
N LEU A 255 -8.57 -35.39 19.61
CA LEU A 255 -7.22 -35.96 19.71
C LEU A 255 -6.15 -34.91 20.00
N GLY A 256 -6.45 -33.62 19.80
CA GLY A 256 -5.55 -32.49 19.98
C GLY A 256 -4.47 -32.38 18.90
N VAL A 257 -4.56 -33.18 17.83
CA VAL A 257 -3.56 -33.27 16.75
C VAL A 257 -4.21 -33.44 15.40
N VAL A 258 -3.70 -32.72 14.40
CA VAL A 258 -4.22 -32.72 13.03
C VAL A 258 -3.10 -33.09 12.06
N SER A 259 -3.40 -33.94 11.07
CA SER A 259 -2.43 -34.34 10.05
C SER A 259 -2.47 -33.41 8.84
N TYR A 260 -1.36 -33.31 8.10
CA TYR A 260 -1.28 -32.47 6.91
C TYR A 260 -2.36 -32.81 5.89
N ASN A 261 -2.60 -34.10 5.63
CA ASN A 261 -3.62 -34.53 4.68
C ASN A 261 -5.04 -34.11 5.11
N VAL A 262 -5.38 -34.26 6.40
CA VAL A 262 -6.69 -33.82 6.93
C VAL A 262 -6.82 -32.31 6.82
N PHE A 263 -5.78 -31.57 7.20
CA PHE A 263 -5.77 -30.11 7.07
C PHE A 263 -5.94 -29.68 5.61
N CYS A 264 -5.19 -30.24 4.67
CA CYS A 264 -5.29 -29.91 3.25
C CYS A 264 -6.67 -30.20 2.69
N GLN A 265 -7.21 -31.40 2.93
CA GLN A 265 -8.56 -31.75 2.47
C GLN A 265 -9.62 -30.81 3.01
N TRP A 266 -9.48 -30.35 4.25
CA TRP A 266 -10.41 -29.39 4.83
C TRP A 266 -10.20 -27.96 4.32
N TRP A 267 -8.95 -27.54 4.13
CA TRP A 267 -8.58 -26.17 3.74
C TRP A 267 -8.88 -25.86 2.27
N THR A 268 -8.85 -26.86 1.39
CA THR A 268 -9.08 -26.69 -0.05
C THR A 268 -10.51 -27.01 -0.49
N ASN A 269 -11.41 -27.36 0.42
CA ASN A 269 -12.83 -27.66 0.16
C ASN A 269 -13.72 -26.57 0.75
#